data_AF-A0A843ADV4-F1
#
_entry.id   AF-A0A843ADV4-F1
#
_cell.length_a   1.000
_cell.length_b   1.000
_cell.length_c   1.000
_cell.angle_alpha   90.00
_cell.angle_beta   90.00
_cell.angle_gamma   90.00
#
_symmetry.space_group_name_H-M   'P 1'
#
loop_
_entity.id
_entity.type
_entity.pdbx_description
1 polymer ?
#
loop_
_entity_poly.entity_id
_entity_poly.type
_entity_poly.pdbx_seq_one_letter_code
_entity_poly.pdbx_strand_id
1 'polypeptide(L)' 'MIPIRCISCGKPVSAYFDEYNSRIADGEDSKAILDDMGIKRYCCRRMLITHVETWE' A
#
# COMPACT_ATOMS: atom_id res chain seq x y z
N MET A 1 6.69 -9.22 -3.45
CA MET A 1 7.64 -8.55 -2.51
C MET A 1 7.64 -7.02 -2.68
N ILE A 2 7.23 -6.29 -1.64
CA ILE A 2 7.20 -4.81 -1.59
C ILE A 2 8.38 -4.26 -0.77
N PRO A 3 8.90 -3.04 -1.06
CA PRO A 3 9.88 -2.40 -0.19
C PRO A 3 9.39 -2.30 1.26
N ILE A 4 10.26 -2.65 2.21
CA ILE A 4 9.92 -2.66 3.65
C ILE A 4 9.48 -1.26 4.11
N ARG A 5 10.18 -0.23 3.61
CA ARG A 5 9.93 1.19 3.87
C ARG A 5 9.66 1.93 2.57
N CYS A 6 8.87 3.01 2.65
CA CYS A 6 8.69 3.93 1.54
C CYS A 6 10.01 4.61 1.18
N ILE A 7 10.31 4.67 -0.11
CA ILE A 7 11.55 5.21 -0.67
C ILE A 7 11.71 6.71 -0.37
N SER A 8 10.60 7.46 -0.26
CA SER A 8 10.65 8.91 0.02
C SER A 8 10.52 9.24 1.50
N CYS A 9 9.53 8.65 2.19
CA CYS A 9 9.18 9.04 3.57
C CYS A 9 9.86 8.18 4.65
N GLY A 10 10.42 7.01 4.29
CA GLY A 10 11.01 6.06 5.23
C GLY A 10 10.01 5.36 6.17
N LYS A 11 8.71 5.66 6.06
CA LYS A 11 7.64 4.97 6.82
C LYS A 11 7.61 3.48 6.44
N PRO A 12 7.49 2.54 7.39
CA PRO A 12 7.25 1.14 7.06
C PRO A 12 5.93 1.00 6.28
N VAL A 13 6.00 0.42 5.08
CA VAL A 13 4.83 0.23 4.19
C VAL A 13 4.50 -1.24 3.96
N SER A 14 5.47 -2.14 4.10
CA SER A 14 5.29 -3.59 3.93
C SER A 14 4.19 -4.19 4.81
N ALA A 15 4.09 -3.76 6.07
CA ALA A 15 3.08 -4.27 7.01
C ALA A 15 1.63 -4.00 6.58
N TYR A 16 1.39 -3.01 5.70
CA TYR A 16 0.04 -2.64 5.25
C TYR A 16 -0.33 -3.28 3.90
N PHE A 17 0.62 -3.96 3.24
CA PHE A 17 0.44 -4.40 1.87
C PHE A 17 -0.52 -5.58 1.75
N ASP A 18 -0.41 -6.57 2.65
CA ASP A 18 -1.28 -7.76 2.62
C ASP A 18 -2.74 -7.36 2.86
N GLU A 19 -2.99 -6.52 3.86
CA GLU A 19 -4.32 -5.98 4.16
C GLU A 19 -4.89 -5.14 3.00
N TYR A 20 -4.05 -4.29 2.39
CA TYR A 20 -4.45 -3.51 1.22
C TYR A 20 -4.87 -4.41 0.05
N ASN A 21 -4.09 -5.45 -0.24
CA ASN A 21 -4.39 -6.39 -1.33
C ASN A 21 -5.66 -7.19 -1.08
N SER A 22 -5.89 -7.67 0.16
CA SER A 22 -7.12 -8.38 0.50
C SER A 22 -8.36 -7.49 0.30
N ARG A 23 -8.33 -6.26 0.81
CA ARG A 23 -9.46 -5.32 0.66
C ARG A 23 -9.69 -4.88 -0.80
N ILE A 24 -8.62 -4.71 -1.58
CA ILE A 24 -8.72 -4.45 -3.03
C ILE A 24 -9.35 -5.65 -3.75
N ALA A 25 -8.99 -6.88 -3.38
CA ALA A 25 -9.58 -8.09 -3.95
C ALA A 25 -11.06 -8.25 -3.60
N ASP A 26 -11.47 -7.76 -2.41
CA ASP A 26 -12.87 -7.69 -1.98
C ASP A 26 -13.68 -6.60 -2.73
N GLY A 27 -13.02 -5.76 -3.54
CA GLY A 27 -13.66 -4.74 -4.37
C GLY A 27 -13.83 -3.38 -3.69
N GLU A 28 -13.17 -3.13 -2.56
CA GLU A 28 -13.18 -1.81 -1.92
C GLU A 28 -12.38 -0.76 -2.73
N ASP A 29 -12.79 0.51 -2.65
CA ASP A 29 -12.06 1.61 -3.30
C ASP A 29 -10.70 1.83 -2.62
N SER A 30 -9.63 1.74 -3.41
CA SER A 30 -8.25 2.05 -3.03
C SER A 30 -8.11 3.30 -2.17
N LYS A 31 -8.83 4.38 -2.49
CA LYS A 31 -8.78 5.62 -1.71
C LYS A 31 -9.33 5.44 -0.31
N ALA A 32 -10.48 4.77 -0.18
CA ALA A 32 -11.13 4.52 1.11
C ALA A 32 -10.26 3.63 1.99
N ILE A 33 -9.67 2.57 1.43
CA ILE A 33 -8.75 1.67 2.13
C ILE A 33 -7.53 2.44 2.67
N LEU A 34 -6.90 3.28 1.82
CA LEU A 34 -5.72 4.07 2.20
C LEU A 34 -6.04 5.15 3.25
N ASP A 35 -7.26 5.69 3.23
CA ASP A 35 -7.75 6.65 4.22
C ASP A 35 -8.02 5.95 5.57
N ASP A 36 -8.64 4.78 5.55
CA ASP A 36 -8.93 3.94 6.73
C ASP A 36 -7.64 3.46 7.43
N MET A 37 -6.65 3.00 6.67
CA MET A 37 -5.33 2.61 7.18
C MET A 37 -4.48 3.82 7.67
N GLY A 38 -5.00 5.05 7.57
CA GLY A 38 -4.31 6.25 8.07
C GLY A 38 -3.06 6.64 7.27
N ILE A 39 -2.93 6.17 6.02
CA ILE A 39 -1.79 6.50 5.16
C ILE A 39 -2.03 7.87 4.52
N LYS A 40 -1.71 8.96 5.20
CA LYS A 40 -2.05 10.32 4.73
C LYS A 40 -1.14 10.86 3.62
N ARG A 41 0.12 10.43 3.56
CA ARG A 41 1.13 10.99 2.63
C ARG A 41 1.07 10.29 1.27
N TYR A 42 1.01 11.08 0.20
CA TYR A 42 0.97 10.58 -1.18
C TYR A 42 2.17 9.68 -1.53
N CYS A 43 3.36 9.99 -1.01
CA CYS A 43 4.57 9.22 -1.29
C CYS A 43 4.50 7.79 -0.73
N CYS A 44 3.90 7.62 0.44
CA CYS A 44 3.72 6.30 1.03
C CYS A 44 2.50 5.57 0.38
N ARG A 45 1.45 6.30 -0.08
CA ARG A 45 0.33 5.72 -0.87
C ARG A 45 0.76 5.16 -2.21
N ARG A 46 1.59 5.90 -2.96
CA ARG A 46 2.11 5.48 -4.26
C ARG A 46 2.75 4.09 -4.19
N MET A 47 3.48 3.81 -3.11
CA MET A 47 4.14 2.52 -2.93
C MET A 47 3.17 1.34 -2.94
N LEU A 48 1.94 1.51 -2.46
CA LEU A 48 0.92 0.46 -2.43
C LEU A 48 0.16 0.40 -3.76
N ILE A 49 -0.23 1.55 -4.30
CA ILE A 49 -1.05 1.63 -5.52
C ILE A 49 -0.29 1.14 -6.77
N THR A 50 1.00 1.49 -6.89
CA THR A 50 1.80 1.18 -8.09
C THR A 50 2.64 -0.08 -7.92
N HIS A 51 2.43 -0.85 -6.85
CA HIS A 51 3.16 -2.09 -6.66
C HIS A 51 2.61 -3.15 -7.62
N VAL A 52 3.52 -3.83 -8.30
CA VAL A 52 3.21 -4.98 -9.14
C VAL A 52 4.07 -6.12 -8.63
N GLU A 53 3.43 -7.22 -8.28
CA GLU A 53 4.12 -8.45 -7.93
C GLU A 53 4.58 -9.15 -9.20
N THR A 54 5.85 -8.95 -9.54
CA THR A 54 6.51 -9.60 -10.70
C THR A 54 7.28 -10.86 -10.33
N TRP A 55 7.32 -11.22 -9.05
CA TRP A 55 7.96 -12.42 -8.56
C TRP A 55 6.87 -13.48 -8.33
N GLU A 56 6.55 -14.24 -9.37
CA GLU A 56 6.05 -15.61 -9.20
C GLU A 56 7.18 -16.51 -8.68
#